data_AF-A0A7V6HJM6-F1
#
_entry.id   AF-A0A7V6HJM6-F1
#
_cell.length_a   1.000
_cell.length_b   1.000
_cell.length_c   1.000
_cell.angle_alpha   90.00
_cell.angle_beta   90.00
_cell.angle_gamma   90.00
#
_symmetry.space_group_name_H-M   'P 1'
#
loop_
_entity.id
_entity.type
_entity.pdbx_description
1 polymer ?
#
loop_
_entity_poly.entity_id
_entity_poly.type
_entity_poly.pdbx_seq_one_letter_code
_entity_poly.pdbx_strand_id
1 'polypeptide(L)'
;MNYFEKRKIRKQLKAVLHHARTLRCSREDIMSADDLTSLNEHIARAREAYTAREGEAMEDAGSALETCITRINPPKPYAGWRENFDVLVVAISVAMAFRAYFYQPFKIPTGSMQPTLYGIHSEARPPSAATVLDQQPLKFFKWLVTGTSFKTVRAKTSGTVNFMPSDSSKKPGYMPVVVAGVPHYVPNDAVEIDAYRRPVRLAGGVANGASVRAGEVLWSGVVISGDFVFVNR
;
A
#
# COMPACT_ATOMS: atom_id res chain seq x y z
N MET A 1 22.52 9.53 -41.41
CA MET A 1 21.81 8.45 -40.69
C MET A 1 22.36 7.06 -41.02
N ASN A 2 22.74 6.32 -39.98
CA ASN A 2 23.16 4.92 -40.01
C ASN A 2 21.95 3.98 -40.28
N TYR A 3 22.21 2.73 -40.69
CA TYR A 3 21.19 1.71 -40.95
C TYR A 3 20.30 1.44 -39.72
N PHE A 4 20.89 1.34 -38.53
CA PHE A 4 20.15 1.08 -37.29
C PHE A 4 19.22 2.25 -36.92
N GLU A 5 19.65 3.48 -37.16
CA GLU A 5 18.83 4.69 -36.94
C GLU A 5 17.64 4.72 -37.90
N LYS A 6 17.87 4.47 -39.20
CA LYS A 6 16.81 4.33 -40.20
C LYS A 6 15.79 3.25 -39.82
N ARG A 7 16.26 2.11 -39.30
CA ARG A 7 15.38 1.03 -38.82
C ARG A 7 14.56 1.44 -37.60
N LYS A 8 15.17 2.17 -36.66
CA LYS A 8 14.49 2.68 -35.45
C LYS A 8 13.39 3.68 -35.82
N ILE A 9 13.71 4.68 -36.64
CA ILE A 9 12.76 5.70 -37.12
C ILE A 9 11.61 5.05 -37.87
N ARG A 10 11.90 4.09 -38.75
CA ARG A 10 10.85 3.34 -39.46
C ARG A 10 9.92 2.58 -38.50
N LYS A 11 10.45 1.99 -37.43
CA LYS A 11 9.65 1.29 -36.41
C LYS A 11 8.79 2.27 -35.62
N GLN A 12 9.34 3.43 -35.25
CA GLN A 12 8.62 4.50 -34.57
C GLN A 12 7.49 5.05 -35.44
N LEU A 13 7.76 5.44 -36.68
CA LEU A 13 6.74 5.94 -37.61
C LEU A 13 5.61 4.92 -37.84
N LYS A 14 5.94 3.63 -37.95
CA LYS A 14 4.93 2.56 -38.05
C LYS A 14 4.04 2.48 -36.80
N ALA A 15 4.61 2.66 -35.61
CA ALA A 15 3.85 2.68 -34.36
C ALA A 15 2.95 3.91 -34.27
N VAL A 16 3.45 5.10 -34.64
CA VAL A 16 2.67 6.35 -34.67
C VAL A 16 1.52 6.25 -35.69
N LEU A 17 1.76 5.71 -36.90
CA LEU A 17 0.71 5.47 -37.90
C LEU A 17 -0.36 4.50 -37.40
N HIS A 18 0.04 3.45 -36.68
CA HIS A 18 -0.91 2.52 -36.07
C HIS A 18 -1.76 3.23 -35.00
N HIS A 19 -1.14 4.03 -34.13
CA HIS A 19 -1.82 4.80 -33.11
C HIS A 19 -2.78 5.83 -33.71
N ALA A 20 -2.36 6.56 -34.76
CA ALA A 20 -3.20 7.50 -35.50
C ALA A 20 -4.45 6.84 -36.08
N ARG A 21 -4.29 5.65 -36.67
CA ARG A 21 -5.42 4.87 -37.22
C ARG A 21 -6.39 4.43 -36.14
N THR A 22 -5.88 3.93 -35.01
CA THR A 22 -6.70 3.53 -33.87
C THR A 22 -7.44 4.73 -33.27
N LEU A 23 -6.77 5.88 -33.14
CA LEU A 23 -7.37 7.12 -32.67
C LEU A 23 -8.51 7.57 -33.59
N ARG A 24 -8.27 7.58 -34.91
CA ARG A 24 -9.30 7.93 -35.89
C ARG A 24 -10.51 7.02 -35.75
N CYS A 25 -10.33 5.69 -35.85
CA CYS A 25 -11.45 4.75 -35.77
C CYS A 25 -12.20 4.77 -34.43
N SER A 26 -11.56 5.18 -33.34
CA SER A 26 -12.18 5.21 -32.01
C SER A 26 -12.86 6.53 -31.64
N ARG A 27 -12.59 7.62 -32.39
CA ARG A 27 -13.10 8.97 -32.05
C ARG A 27 -13.66 9.73 -33.25
N GLU A 28 -13.75 9.12 -34.42
CA GLU A 28 -14.26 9.75 -35.66
C GLU A 28 -15.68 10.31 -35.48
N ASP A 29 -16.49 9.70 -34.61
CA ASP A 29 -17.85 10.12 -34.26
C ASP A 29 -17.92 11.36 -33.34
N ILE A 30 -16.88 11.61 -32.54
CA ILE A 30 -16.85 12.68 -31.52
C ILE A 30 -15.91 13.84 -31.94
N MET A 31 -15.04 13.61 -32.93
CA MET A 31 -14.03 14.58 -33.35
C MET A 31 -14.60 15.66 -34.27
N SER A 32 -14.05 16.87 -34.21
CA SER A 32 -14.43 17.95 -35.13
C SER A 32 -14.01 17.64 -36.57
N ALA A 33 -14.74 18.18 -37.55
CA ALA A 33 -14.43 17.98 -38.98
C ALA A 33 -13.04 18.52 -39.35
N ASP A 34 -12.62 19.62 -38.73
CA ASP A 34 -11.29 20.23 -38.94
C ASP A 34 -10.18 19.32 -38.39
N ASP A 35 -10.37 18.73 -37.21
CA ASP A 35 -9.41 17.80 -36.62
C ASP A 35 -9.30 16.49 -37.41
N LEU A 36 -10.42 15.99 -37.96
CA LEU A 36 -10.44 14.84 -38.87
C LEU A 36 -9.64 15.10 -40.15
N THR A 37 -9.82 16.29 -40.74
CA THR A 37 -9.11 16.69 -41.96
C THR A 37 -7.60 16.79 -41.68
N SER A 38 -7.23 17.52 -40.63
CA SER A 38 -5.83 17.66 -40.21
C SER A 38 -5.17 16.31 -39.90
N LEU A 39 -5.86 15.42 -39.17
CA LEU A 39 -5.33 14.09 -38.87
C LEU A 39 -5.11 13.25 -40.14
N ASN A 40 -6.05 13.27 -41.08
CA ASN A 40 -5.94 12.52 -42.33
C ASN A 40 -4.79 13.04 -43.22
N GLU A 41 -4.58 14.36 -43.28
CA GLU A 41 -3.44 14.97 -43.98
C GLU A 41 -2.10 14.52 -43.40
N HIS A 42 -1.95 14.56 -42.07
CA HIS A 42 -0.74 14.10 -41.41
C HIS A 42 -0.51 12.59 -41.57
N ILE A 43 -1.58 11.77 -41.58
CA ILE A 43 -1.48 10.33 -41.87
C ILE A 43 -1.01 10.09 -43.30
N ALA A 44 -1.54 10.84 -44.28
CA ALA A 44 -1.14 10.71 -45.69
C ALA A 44 0.35 11.06 -45.87
N ARG A 45 0.78 12.20 -45.31
CA ARG A 45 2.19 12.64 -45.34
C ARG A 45 3.14 11.64 -44.68
N ALA A 46 2.77 11.09 -43.52
CA ALA A 46 3.54 10.06 -42.84
C ALA A 46 3.63 8.75 -43.66
N ARG A 47 2.57 8.40 -44.39
CA ARG A 47 2.56 7.20 -45.26
C ARG A 47 3.39 7.37 -46.51
N GLU A 48 3.40 8.56 -47.11
CA GLU A 48 4.26 8.91 -48.23
C GLU A 48 5.74 8.85 -47.82
N ALA A 49 6.10 9.48 -46.70
CA ALA A 49 7.46 9.41 -46.15
C ALA A 49 7.90 7.96 -45.84
N TYR A 50 7.00 7.15 -45.28
CA TYR A 50 7.26 5.72 -45.04
C TYR A 50 7.51 4.94 -46.34
N THR A 51 6.82 5.28 -47.42
CA THR A 51 6.94 4.62 -48.73
C THR A 51 8.19 5.06 -49.48
N ALA A 52 8.51 6.35 -49.42
CA ALA A 52 9.72 6.94 -50.01
C ALA A 52 11.02 6.44 -49.34
N ARG A 53 10.93 5.87 -48.13
CA ARG A 53 12.08 5.36 -47.35
C ARG A 53 13.15 6.42 -47.05
N GLU A 54 12.75 7.68 -47.04
CA GLU A 54 13.61 8.81 -46.72
C GLU A 54 13.66 9.02 -45.20
N GLY A 55 14.87 9.01 -44.64
CA GLY A 55 15.09 8.96 -43.19
C GLY A 55 14.57 10.19 -42.44
N GLU A 56 15.03 11.36 -42.87
CA GLU A 56 14.68 12.65 -42.25
C GLU A 56 13.19 12.97 -42.44
N ALA A 57 12.66 12.77 -43.65
CA ALA A 57 11.23 12.95 -43.93
C ALA A 57 10.33 12.04 -43.06
N MET A 58 10.77 10.82 -42.73
CA MET A 58 10.04 9.92 -41.82
C MET A 58 10.03 10.41 -40.37
N GLU A 59 11.12 11.01 -39.92
CA GLU A 59 11.23 11.58 -38.56
C GLU A 59 10.36 12.84 -38.44
N ASP A 60 10.49 13.77 -39.38
CA ASP A 60 9.71 15.01 -39.43
C ASP A 60 8.20 14.73 -39.52
N ALA A 61 7.79 13.84 -40.44
CA ALA A 61 6.39 13.47 -40.58
C ALA A 61 5.88 12.72 -39.35
N GLY A 62 6.73 11.92 -38.70
CA GLY A 62 6.41 11.23 -37.45
C GLY A 62 6.15 12.19 -36.30
N SER A 63 7.05 13.15 -36.08
CA SER A 63 6.92 14.18 -35.05
C SER A 63 5.73 15.11 -35.28
N ALA A 64 5.46 15.50 -36.53
CA ALA A 64 4.28 16.29 -36.88
C ALA A 64 2.98 15.53 -36.60
N LEU A 65 2.91 14.24 -36.95
CA LEU A 65 1.75 13.40 -36.68
C LEU A 65 1.57 13.18 -35.16
N GLU A 66 2.64 12.96 -34.41
CA GLU A 66 2.59 12.81 -32.95
C GLU A 66 2.10 14.08 -32.24
N THR A 67 2.52 15.24 -32.72
CA THR A 67 2.04 16.55 -32.24
C THR A 67 0.55 16.73 -32.52
N CYS A 68 0.08 16.38 -33.72
CA CYS A 68 -1.34 16.41 -34.06
C CYS A 68 -2.16 15.46 -33.17
N ILE A 69 -1.68 14.23 -32.95
CA ILE A 69 -2.30 13.25 -32.07
C ILE A 69 -2.41 13.77 -30.63
N THR A 70 -1.35 14.39 -30.10
CA THR A 70 -1.32 14.87 -28.72
C THR A 70 -2.23 16.08 -28.53
N ARG A 71 -2.38 16.93 -29.55
CA ARG A 71 -3.35 18.03 -29.57
C ARG A 71 -4.79 17.51 -29.53
N ILE A 72 -5.10 16.48 -30.35
CA ILE A 72 -6.45 15.91 -30.47
C ILE A 72 -6.81 15.05 -29.25
N ASN A 73 -5.85 14.29 -28.72
CA ASN A 73 -6.04 13.36 -27.61
C ASN A 73 -4.91 13.52 -26.58
N PRO A 74 -5.01 14.54 -25.70
CA PRO A 74 -3.99 14.78 -24.69
C PRO A 74 -3.89 13.57 -23.74
N PRO A 75 -2.67 13.22 -23.30
CA PRO A 75 -2.47 12.12 -22.37
C PRO A 75 -3.24 12.39 -21.08
N LYS A 76 -4.00 11.40 -20.63
CA LYS A 76 -4.72 11.49 -19.36
C LYS A 76 -3.72 11.69 -18.21
N PRO A 77 -4.09 12.43 -17.15
CA PRO A 77 -3.23 12.57 -15.99
C PRO A 77 -2.87 11.19 -15.43
N TYR A 78 -1.60 11.04 -15.05
CA TYR A 78 -1.03 9.81 -14.50
C TYR A 78 -1.07 8.60 -15.46
N ALA A 79 -0.97 8.80 -16.78
CA ALA A 79 -1.01 7.72 -17.77
C ALA A 79 -0.08 6.53 -17.41
N GLY A 80 1.18 6.79 -17.05
CA GLY A 80 2.12 5.73 -16.66
C GLY A 80 1.76 5.02 -15.35
N TRP A 81 1.14 5.72 -14.38
CA TRP A 81 0.64 5.07 -13.18
C TRP A 81 -0.54 4.16 -13.50
N ARG A 82 -1.47 4.60 -14.36
CA ARG A 82 -2.66 3.84 -14.72
C ARG A 82 -2.31 2.55 -15.46
N GLU A 83 -1.30 2.60 -16.32
CA GLU A 83 -0.79 1.42 -17.02
C GLU A 83 -0.13 0.43 -16.06
N ASN A 84 0.69 0.93 -15.12
CA ASN A 84 1.41 0.08 -14.18
C ASN A 84 0.57 -0.36 -12.97
N PHE A 85 -0.58 0.26 -12.74
CA PHE A 85 -1.41 -0.03 -11.56
C PHE A 85 -1.92 -1.47 -11.57
N ASP A 86 -2.30 -2.00 -12.73
CA ASP A 86 -2.74 -3.39 -12.87
C ASP A 86 -1.60 -4.36 -12.50
N VAL A 87 -0.41 -4.13 -13.07
CA VAL A 87 0.80 -4.91 -12.76
C VAL A 87 1.16 -4.81 -11.28
N LEU A 88 1.06 -3.63 -10.67
CA LEU A 88 1.31 -3.42 -9.24
C LEU A 88 0.32 -4.23 -8.38
N VAL A 89 -0.97 -4.21 -8.70
CA VAL A 89 -2.00 -4.97 -7.99
C VAL A 89 -1.75 -6.46 -8.10
N VAL A 90 -1.42 -6.96 -9.30
CA VAL A 90 -1.05 -8.37 -9.52
C VAL A 90 0.19 -8.74 -8.70
N ALA A 91 1.24 -7.91 -8.73
CA ALA A 91 2.48 -8.17 -7.99
C ALA A 91 2.24 -8.21 -6.46
N ILE A 92 1.47 -7.26 -5.91
CA ILE A 92 1.12 -7.24 -4.48
C ILE A 92 0.29 -8.48 -4.12
N SER A 93 -0.64 -8.89 -4.99
CA SER A 93 -1.48 -10.07 -4.74
C SER A 93 -0.65 -11.35 -4.68
N VAL A 94 0.30 -11.54 -5.61
CA VAL A 94 1.23 -12.67 -5.60
C VAL A 94 2.13 -12.64 -4.37
N ALA A 95 2.67 -11.47 -4.01
CA ALA A 95 3.50 -11.32 -2.81
C ALA A 95 2.71 -11.66 -1.53
N MET A 96 1.45 -11.23 -1.44
CA MET A 96 0.57 -11.54 -0.31
C MET A 96 0.16 -13.01 -0.27
N ALA A 97 -0.07 -13.64 -1.42
CA ALA A 97 -0.30 -15.08 -1.49
C ALA A 97 0.92 -15.86 -1.01
N PHE A 98 2.12 -15.50 -1.46
CA PHE A 98 3.36 -16.12 -0.98
C PHE A 98 3.52 -15.96 0.54
N ARG A 99 3.29 -14.75 1.06
CA ARG A 99 3.30 -14.49 2.51
C ARG A 99 2.28 -15.37 3.24
N ALA A 100 1.06 -15.49 2.72
CA ALA A 100 0.00 -16.27 3.35
C ALA A 100 0.32 -17.77 3.33
N TYR A 101 0.82 -18.34 2.23
CA TYR A 101 1.04 -19.79 2.14
C TYR A 101 2.35 -20.25 2.78
N PHE A 102 3.42 -19.46 2.63
CA PHE A 102 4.76 -19.89 3.05
C PHE A 102 5.21 -19.21 4.34
N TYR A 103 5.05 -17.89 4.44
CA TYR A 103 5.62 -17.17 5.58
C TYR A 103 4.72 -17.27 6.82
N GLN A 104 3.41 -17.09 6.67
CA GLN A 104 2.45 -17.00 7.76
C GLN A 104 1.10 -17.66 7.44
N PRO A 105 1.04 -19.00 7.30
CA PRO A 105 -0.18 -19.75 7.00
C PRO A 105 -1.23 -19.74 8.11
N PHE A 106 -0.81 -19.55 9.37
CA PHE A 106 -1.71 -19.54 10.51
C PHE A 106 -1.70 -18.17 11.20
N LYS A 107 -2.71 -17.35 10.93
CA LYS A 107 -3.06 -16.18 11.74
C LYS A 107 -4.12 -16.56 12.75
N ILE A 108 -3.69 -17.13 13.87
CA ILE A 108 -4.62 -17.46 14.95
C ILE A 108 -4.97 -16.14 15.67
N PRO A 109 -6.25 -15.75 15.73
CA PRO A 109 -6.66 -14.47 16.31
C PRO A 109 -6.50 -14.43 17.83
N THR A 110 -6.16 -15.55 18.46
CA THR A 110 -6.04 -15.73 19.91
C THR A 110 -4.75 -16.49 20.28
N GLY A 111 -4.27 -16.29 21.51
CA GLY A 111 -3.10 -16.98 22.07
C GLY A 111 -3.44 -18.25 22.85
N SER A 112 -4.59 -18.90 22.63
CA SER A 112 -5.03 -20.01 23.49
C SER A 112 -4.14 -21.26 23.42
N MET A 113 -3.35 -21.41 22.36
CA MET A 113 -2.39 -22.51 22.20
C MET A 113 -0.97 -22.14 22.65
N GLN A 114 -0.78 -21.00 23.31
CA GLN A 114 0.51 -20.64 23.91
C GLN A 114 0.86 -21.58 25.07
N PRO A 115 2.15 -21.95 25.27
CA PRO A 115 3.34 -21.49 24.54
C PRO A 115 3.66 -22.30 23.27
N THR A 116 2.82 -23.27 22.89
CA THR A 116 3.07 -24.23 21.80
C THR A 116 2.95 -23.59 20.41
N LEU A 117 1.98 -22.70 20.21
CA LEU A 117 1.78 -21.97 18.96
C LEU A 117 1.33 -20.55 19.26
N TYR A 118 2.12 -19.55 18.87
CA TYR A 118 1.77 -18.16 19.10
C TYR A 118 0.88 -17.63 17.97
N GLY A 119 -0.35 -17.28 18.34
CA GLY A 119 -1.21 -16.42 17.53
C GLY A 119 -0.75 -14.96 17.57
N ILE A 120 -1.66 -14.03 17.28
CA ILE A 120 -1.40 -12.61 17.44
C ILE A 120 -1.08 -12.34 18.92
N HIS A 121 0.11 -11.81 19.18
CA HIS A 121 0.58 -11.51 20.53
C HIS A 121 1.34 -10.18 20.57
N SER A 122 1.65 -9.70 21.76
CA SER A 122 2.28 -8.42 22.02
C SER A 122 3.43 -8.54 23.01
N GLU A 123 4.48 -7.77 22.73
CA GLU A 123 5.65 -7.66 23.60
C GLU A 123 5.75 -6.22 24.09
N ALA A 124 5.84 -6.04 25.41
CA ALA A 124 6.06 -4.74 26.01
C ALA A 124 7.45 -4.21 25.60
N ARG A 125 7.48 -3.02 25.01
CA ARG A 125 8.72 -2.33 24.63
C ARG A 125 8.62 -0.84 24.93
N PRO A 126 9.69 -0.22 25.43
CA PRO A 126 9.66 1.18 25.79
C PRO A 126 9.40 2.06 24.54
N PRO A 127 8.73 3.21 24.69
CA PRO A 127 8.48 4.13 23.57
C PRO A 127 9.75 4.58 22.82
N SER A 128 10.90 4.60 23.50
CA SER A 128 12.21 4.91 22.92
C SER A 128 12.71 3.87 21.92
N ALA A 129 12.14 2.66 21.91
CA ALA A 129 12.48 1.61 20.94
C ALA A 129 11.76 1.78 19.58
N ALA A 130 10.88 2.77 19.44
CA ALA A 130 10.19 3.05 18.19
C ALA A 130 11.19 3.51 17.11
N THR A 131 11.16 2.87 15.94
CA THR A 131 12.02 3.24 14.80
C THR A 131 11.25 4.14 13.83
N VAL A 132 11.96 4.83 12.92
CA VAL A 132 11.34 5.61 11.82
C VAL A 132 10.37 4.75 10.99
N LEU A 133 10.67 3.45 10.84
CA LEU A 133 9.81 2.48 10.15
C LEU A 133 8.47 2.20 10.86
N ASP A 134 8.25 2.68 12.08
CA ASP A 134 6.99 2.56 12.83
C ASP A 134 6.03 3.74 12.60
N GLN A 135 6.45 4.75 11.82
CA GLN A 135 5.65 5.93 11.49
C GLN A 135 4.89 5.73 10.16
N GLN A 136 3.72 6.36 10.01
CA GLN A 136 3.00 6.33 8.74
C GLN A 136 3.77 7.15 7.68
N PRO A 137 3.87 6.68 6.42
CA PRO A 137 3.26 5.46 5.84
C PRO A 137 4.12 4.19 5.95
N LEU A 138 5.40 4.30 6.35
CA LEU A 138 6.38 3.21 6.39
C LEU A 138 5.96 2.04 7.29
N LYS A 139 5.15 2.33 8.32
CA LYS A 139 4.54 1.33 9.21
C LYS A 139 3.82 0.21 8.45
N PHE A 140 3.14 0.52 7.35
CA PHE A 140 2.45 -0.50 6.55
C PHE A 140 3.46 -1.44 5.88
N PHE A 141 4.53 -0.88 5.32
CA PHE A 141 5.59 -1.66 4.68
C PHE A 141 6.36 -2.52 5.70
N LYS A 142 6.71 -1.95 6.87
CA LYS A 142 7.31 -2.72 7.96
C LYS A 142 6.42 -3.88 8.38
N TRP A 143 5.12 -3.67 8.51
CA TRP A 143 4.17 -4.73 8.83
C TRP A 143 4.05 -5.78 7.71
N LEU A 144 4.04 -5.34 6.44
CA LEU A 144 3.98 -6.23 5.28
C LEU A 144 5.19 -7.18 5.22
N VAL A 145 6.37 -6.71 5.61
CA VAL A 145 7.61 -7.50 5.62
C VAL A 145 7.71 -8.30 6.92
N THR A 146 7.72 -7.63 8.06
CA THR A 146 8.05 -8.24 9.35
C THR A 146 6.87 -8.83 10.10
N GLY A 147 5.62 -8.52 9.71
CA GLY A 147 4.43 -8.90 10.49
C GLY A 147 4.29 -8.20 11.85
N THR A 148 5.17 -7.26 12.16
CA THR A 148 5.20 -6.55 13.44
C THR A 148 4.64 -5.14 13.31
N SER A 149 3.99 -4.64 14.36
CA SER A 149 3.41 -3.31 14.40
C SER A 149 3.62 -2.69 15.77
N PHE A 150 4.46 -1.64 15.86
CA PHE A 150 4.63 -0.92 17.12
C PHE A 150 3.39 -0.07 17.43
N LYS A 151 2.95 -0.10 18.70
CA LYS A 151 1.80 0.64 19.20
C LYS A 151 2.13 1.26 20.55
N THR A 152 1.77 2.53 20.68
CA THR A 152 1.82 3.26 21.95
C THR A 152 0.41 3.75 22.27
N VAL A 153 -0.09 3.36 23.42
CA VAL A 153 -1.39 3.77 23.95
C VAL A 153 -1.13 4.81 25.03
N ARG A 154 -1.58 6.05 24.80
CA ARG A 154 -1.47 7.16 25.76
C ARG A 154 -2.84 7.48 26.36
N ALA A 155 -2.84 7.92 27.61
CA ALA A 155 -4.03 8.37 28.32
C ALA A 155 -4.57 9.65 27.66
N LYS A 156 -5.86 9.67 27.32
CA LYS A 156 -6.54 10.85 26.78
C LYS A 156 -6.94 11.85 27.86
N THR A 157 -7.17 11.35 29.07
CA THR A 157 -7.68 12.11 30.22
C THR A 157 -6.86 11.76 31.45
N SER A 158 -6.79 12.68 32.41
CA SER A 158 -6.20 12.42 33.72
C SER A 158 -7.20 11.72 34.63
N GLY A 159 -6.77 10.73 35.41
CA GLY A 159 -7.64 10.04 36.36
C GLY A 159 -7.08 8.70 36.81
N THR A 160 -7.90 7.94 37.53
CA THR A 160 -7.55 6.58 37.96
C THR A 160 -7.78 5.58 36.84
N VAL A 161 -6.84 4.64 36.71
CA VAL A 161 -6.89 3.56 35.73
C VAL A 161 -7.72 2.41 36.29
N ASN A 162 -8.79 2.05 35.60
CA ASN A 162 -9.62 0.90 35.94
C ASN A 162 -9.62 -0.10 34.78
N PHE A 163 -9.31 -1.35 35.11
CA PHE A 163 -9.30 -2.44 34.14
C PHE A 163 -10.69 -3.05 34.11
N MET A 164 -11.34 -3.04 32.94
CA MET A 164 -12.66 -3.65 32.76
C MET A 164 -12.50 -4.93 31.94
N PRO A 165 -12.36 -6.10 32.59
CA PRO A 165 -12.46 -7.38 31.90
C PRO A 165 -13.94 -7.56 31.53
N SER A 166 -14.33 -7.13 30.32
CA SER A 166 -15.67 -7.39 29.82
C SER A 166 -15.61 -8.26 28.58
N ASP A 167 -16.40 -9.34 28.59
CA ASP A 167 -16.72 -10.14 27.41
C ASP A 167 -17.41 -9.32 26.30
N SER A 168 -17.79 -8.07 26.60
CA SER A 168 -18.40 -7.10 25.69
C SER A 168 -17.38 -6.20 24.96
N SER A 169 -16.09 -6.53 24.97
CA SER A 169 -15.08 -5.75 24.26
C SER A 169 -15.47 -5.59 22.78
N LYS A 170 -15.62 -4.35 22.30
CA LYS A 170 -15.95 -4.05 20.89
C LYS A 170 -14.85 -4.49 19.91
N LYS A 171 -13.70 -4.94 20.41
CA LYS A 171 -12.50 -5.28 19.65
C LYS A 171 -11.95 -6.61 20.16
N PRO A 172 -12.22 -7.74 19.46
CA PRO A 172 -11.66 -9.03 19.81
C PRO A 172 -10.12 -8.95 19.96
N GLY A 173 -9.57 -9.53 21.02
CA GLY A 173 -8.13 -9.52 21.31
C GLY A 173 -7.61 -8.25 21.99
N TYR A 174 -8.48 -7.27 22.31
CA TYR A 174 -8.11 -6.07 23.06
C TYR A 174 -8.96 -5.94 24.32
N MET A 175 -8.32 -5.55 25.42
CA MET A 175 -8.99 -5.24 26.67
C MET A 175 -9.17 -3.72 26.82
N PRO A 176 -10.35 -3.24 27.25
CA PRO A 176 -10.56 -1.83 27.58
C PRO A 176 -9.97 -1.48 28.96
N VAL A 177 -9.09 -0.50 28.95
CA VAL A 177 -8.52 0.19 30.11
C VAL A 177 -9.19 1.55 30.22
N VAL A 178 -10.00 1.77 31.26
CA VAL A 178 -10.79 2.99 31.42
C VAL A 178 -10.07 3.97 32.32
N VAL A 179 -9.88 5.20 31.83
CA VAL A 179 -9.31 6.31 32.61
C VAL A 179 -10.36 7.41 32.69
N ALA A 180 -10.85 7.72 33.90
CA ALA A 180 -11.90 8.72 34.12
C ALA A 180 -13.12 8.59 33.17
N GLY A 181 -13.58 7.35 32.94
CA GLY A 181 -14.71 7.05 32.05
C GLY A 181 -14.36 6.94 30.56
N VAL A 182 -13.12 7.21 30.15
CA VAL A 182 -12.68 7.10 28.74
C VAL A 182 -11.97 5.76 28.50
N PRO A 183 -12.49 4.90 27.59
CA PRO A 183 -11.87 3.61 27.28
C PRO A 183 -10.65 3.73 26.34
N HIS A 184 -9.58 3.03 26.69
CA HIS A 184 -8.35 2.86 25.92
C HIS A 184 -8.14 1.37 25.65
N TYR A 185 -7.88 0.98 24.41
CA TYR A 185 -7.76 -0.43 24.04
C TYR A 185 -6.30 -0.86 24.01
N VAL A 186 -5.98 -1.86 24.82
CA VAL A 186 -4.64 -2.45 24.93
C VAL A 186 -4.74 -3.95 24.55
N PRO A 187 -3.72 -4.57 23.94
CA PRO A 187 -3.75 -6.01 23.67
C PRO A 187 -4.05 -6.81 24.95
N ASN A 188 -4.88 -7.85 24.84
CA ASN A 188 -5.34 -8.61 26.01
C ASN A 188 -4.21 -9.37 26.71
N ASP A 189 -3.19 -9.79 25.96
CA ASP A 189 -2.01 -10.49 26.46
C ASP A 189 -0.98 -9.57 27.13
N ALA A 190 -1.09 -8.26 26.93
CA ALA A 190 -0.31 -7.28 27.69
C ALA A 190 -0.82 -7.10 29.13
N VAL A 191 -1.89 -7.80 29.54
CA VAL A 191 -2.51 -7.66 30.85
C VAL A 191 -2.00 -8.75 31.77
N GLU A 192 -1.30 -8.34 32.82
CA GLU A 192 -0.86 -9.26 33.85
C GLU A 192 -2.01 -9.55 34.81
N ILE A 193 -2.24 -10.84 35.04
CA ILE A 193 -3.36 -11.34 35.80
C ILE A 193 -2.84 -12.05 37.05
N ASP A 194 -3.47 -11.83 38.20
CA ASP A 194 -3.12 -12.49 39.46
C ASP A 194 -3.59 -13.97 39.50
N ALA A 195 -3.21 -14.71 40.54
CA ALA A 195 -3.64 -16.09 40.81
C ALA A 195 -5.18 -16.26 40.78
N TYR A 196 -5.94 -15.21 41.12
CA TYR A 196 -7.41 -15.18 41.09
C TYR A 196 -8.01 -14.70 39.76
N ARG A 197 -7.23 -14.67 38.67
CA ARG A 197 -7.65 -14.17 37.35
C ARG A 197 -8.13 -12.71 37.34
N ARG A 198 -7.60 -11.87 38.23
CA ARG A 198 -7.90 -10.42 38.28
C ARG A 198 -6.81 -9.63 37.57
N PRO A 199 -7.16 -8.66 36.69
CA PRO A 199 -6.17 -7.82 36.04
C PRO A 199 -5.48 -6.89 37.06
N VAL A 200 -4.15 -7.01 37.16
CA VAL A 200 -3.34 -6.28 38.16
C VAL A 200 -2.62 -5.10 37.52
N ARG A 201 -2.00 -5.30 36.37
CA ARG A 201 -1.20 -4.27 35.68
C ARG A 201 -1.06 -4.58 34.20
N LEU A 202 -0.56 -3.61 33.44
CA LEU A 202 -0.09 -3.83 32.08
C LEU A 202 1.40 -4.19 32.10
N ALA A 203 1.79 -5.19 31.31
CA ALA A 203 3.17 -5.57 31.11
C ALA A 203 3.98 -4.37 30.61
N GLY A 204 4.99 -3.95 31.39
CA GLY A 204 5.79 -2.75 31.11
C GLY A 204 4.99 -1.43 31.11
N GLY A 205 3.83 -1.40 31.76
CA GLY A 205 2.92 -0.25 31.78
C GLY A 205 2.33 0.03 33.16
N VAL A 206 1.11 0.59 33.17
CA VAL A 206 0.46 1.13 34.38
C VAL A 206 -0.29 0.04 35.17
N ALA A 207 -0.32 0.15 36.50
CA ALA A 207 -1.08 -0.73 37.40
C ALA A 207 -2.56 -0.35 37.53
N ASN A 208 -3.40 -1.31 37.89
CA ASN A 208 -4.80 -1.08 38.21
C ASN A 208 -4.92 -0.18 39.44
N GLY A 209 -5.77 0.86 39.36
CA GLY A 209 -5.94 1.89 40.39
C GLY A 209 -4.90 3.03 40.37
N ALA A 210 -3.86 2.97 39.51
CA ALA A 210 -2.88 4.04 39.43
C ALA A 210 -3.50 5.34 38.90
N SER A 211 -2.98 6.48 39.36
CA SER A 211 -3.38 7.80 38.85
C SER A 211 -2.47 8.21 37.70
N VAL A 212 -3.04 8.49 36.54
CA VAL A 212 -2.32 8.91 35.33
C VAL A 212 -2.73 10.31 34.90
N ARG A 213 -1.83 11.01 34.22
CA ARG A 213 -2.13 12.31 33.59
C ARG A 213 -2.46 12.13 32.11
N ALA A 214 -3.24 13.06 31.56
CA ALA A 214 -3.44 13.14 30.11
C ALA A 214 -2.09 13.22 29.38
N GLY A 215 -1.91 12.39 28.35
CA GLY A 215 -0.68 12.25 27.56
C GLY A 215 0.30 11.19 28.05
N GLU A 216 0.12 10.69 29.28
CA GLU A 216 0.97 9.65 29.87
C GLU A 216 0.82 8.30 29.15
N VAL A 217 1.89 7.51 29.07
CA VAL A 217 1.88 6.23 28.37
C VAL A 217 1.22 5.18 29.26
N LEU A 218 0.09 4.64 28.82
CA LEU A 218 -0.57 3.51 29.48
C LEU A 218 0.13 2.20 29.16
N TRP A 219 0.47 2.01 27.87
CA TRP A 219 1.17 0.84 27.38
C TRP A 219 1.92 1.16 26.08
N SER A 220 3.06 0.51 25.89
CA SER A 220 3.84 0.59 24.66
C SER A 220 4.43 -0.77 24.35
N GLY A 221 4.37 -1.17 23.07
CA GLY A 221 4.86 -2.47 22.67
C GLY A 221 4.72 -2.77 21.20
N VAL A 222 5.21 -3.93 20.80
CA VAL A 222 5.11 -4.45 19.44
C VAL A 222 4.01 -5.50 19.42
N VAL A 223 3.06 -5.37 18.51
CA VAL A 223 2.08 -6.41 18.21
C VAL A 223 2.60 -7.24 17.03
N ILE A 224 2.78 -8.53 17.26
CA ILE A 224 3.27 -9.51 16.29
C ILE A 224 2.05 -10.27 15.77
N SER A 225 1.94 -10.39 14.44
CA SER A 225 0.72 -10.92 13.81
C SER A 225 0.57 -12.45 13.92
N GLY A 226 1.53 -13.17 14.50
CA GLY A 226 1.58 -14.63 14.62
C GLY A 226 2.97 -15.21 14.33
N ASP A 227 3.14 -16.50 14.62
CA ASP A 227 4.37 -17.26 14.34
C ASP A 227 4.59 -17.50 12.83
N PHE A 228 5.88 -17.54 12.44
CA PHE A 228 6.29 -17.95 11.10
C PHE A 228 6.64 -19.44 11.13
N VAL A 229 6.12 -20.22 10.17
CA VAL A 229 6.32 -21.68 10.11
C VAL A 229 7.79 -22.07 9.91
N PHE A 230 8.61 -21.14 9.41
CA PHE A 230 10.03 -21.37 9.11
C PHE A 230 11.00 -20.92 10.20
N VAL A 231 10.54 -20.55 11.40
CA VAL A 231 11.48 -20.36 12.52
C VAL A 231 11.71 -21.71 13.17
N ASN A 232 12.72 -22.44 12.67
CA ASN A 232 13.43 -23.38 13.54
C ASN A 232 13.93 -22.53 14.72
N ARG A 233 13.35 -22.72 15.90
CA ARG A 233 13.93 -22.20 17.14
C ARG A 233 15.17 -23.00 17.48
#